data_AF-A0A3A8ZNW7-F1
#
_entry.id   AF-A0A3A8ZNW7-F1
#
_cell.length_a   1.000
_cell.length_b   1.000
_cell.length_c   1.000
_cell.angle_alpha   90.00
_cell.angle_beta   90.00
_cell.angle_gamma   90.00
#
_symmetry.space_group_name_H-M   'P 1'
#
loop_
_entity.id
_entity.type
_entity.pdbx_description
1 polymer ?
#
loop_
_entity_poly.entity_id
_entity_poly.type
_entity_poly.pdbx_seq_one_letter_code
_entity_poly.pdbx_strand_id
1 'polypeptide(L)'
;MDRLNQSKRRDKKIYITDIAIDKVPYIKYDGFTDERNQIMQELAKDVLVLSKEKNNSNEVAITCNLDAQNPLSCFGISFGTEHEVDILADTLSNHIIVSTSSAAVVVLHNHPTTQTFSLQDIHFFILHPMIEVIVVVSNQGTIHYLKRDTNYDYKKAFQLFRECIEGLEKMSPVLEMYMASLTFLTKCSEVGLFYR
;
A
#
# COMPACT_ATOMS: atom_id res chain seq x y z
N MET A 1 -14.08 1.41 36.26
CA MET A 1 -14.80 0.82 35.11
C MET A 1 -14.62 1.73 33.88
N ASP A 2 -13.42 2.29 33.65
CA ASP A 2 -13.25 3.45 32.73
C ASP A 2 -12.10 3.35 31.72
N ARG A 3 -11.31 2.26 31.69
CA ARG A 3 -10.28 2.07 30.64
C ARG A 3 -10.82 1.41 29.37
N LEU A 4 -11.88 0.59 29.49
CA LEU A 4 -12.50 -0.11 28.35
C LEU A 4 -13.32 0.81 27.43
N ASN A 5 -13.76 1.97 27.91
CA ASN A 5 -14.54 2.92 27.10
C ASN A 5 -13.67 3.89 26.27
N GLN A 6 -12.37 3.99 26.55
CA GLN A 6 -11.45 4.78 25.72
C GLN A 6 -10.88 3.99 24.53
N SER A 7 -10.80 2.64 24.59
CA SER A 7 -10.35 1.84 23.44
C SER A 7 -11.41 1.79 22.32
N LYS A 8 -12.70 1.81 22.67
CA LYS A 8 -13.82 1.77 21.70
C LYS A 8 -13.98 3.01 20.81
N ARG A 9 -13.21 4.08 21.03
CA ARG A 9 -13.25 5.29 20.19
C ARG A 9 -12.21 5.32 19.08
N ARG A 10 -11.26 4.37 19.03
CA ARG A 10 -10.21 4.29 17.98
C ARG A 10 -10.53 3.33 16.83
N ASP A 11 -11.43 2.36 17.02
CA ASP A 11 -11.82 1.36 15.99
C ASP A 11 -13.06 1.76 15.18
N LYS A 12 -13.19 3.04 14.81
CA LYS A 12 -14.25 3.43 13.87
C LYS A 12 -13.65 3.70 12.52
N LYS A 13 -14.11 2.92 11.54
CA LYS A 13 -13.92 3.15 10.11
C LYS A 13 -14.02 4.64 9.76
N ILE A 14 -12.96 5.17 9.15
CA ILE A 14 -12.94 6.54 8.64
C ILE A 14 -13.58 6.51 7.26
N TYR A 15 -14.64 7.29 7.04
CA TYR A 15 -15.24 7.41 5.70
C TYR A 15 -14.48 8.40 4.85
N ILE A 16 -14.30 8.08 3.57
CA ILE A 16 -13.65 8.95 2.59
C ILE A 16 -14.60 10.11 2.29
N THR A 17 -14.04 11.33 2.22
CA THR A 17 -14.77 12.56 1.89
C THR A 17 -14.25 13.12 0.58
N ASP A 18 -15.05 13.95 -0.10
CA ASP A 18 -14.60 14.65 -1.32
C ASP A 18 -13.38 15.53 -1.02
N ILE A 19 -13.32 16.14 0.17
CA ILE A 19 -12.17 16.93 0.64
C ILE A 19 -10.90 16.08 0.70
N ALA A 20 -11.00 14.81 1.14
CA ALA A 20 -9.84 13.92 1.22
C ALA A 20 -9.31 13.57 -0.19
N ILE A 21 -10.21 13.40 -1.16
CA ILE A 21 -9.87 13.14 -2.57
C ILE A 21 -9.23 14.39 -3.20
N ASP A 22 -9.83 15.56 -3.01
CA ASP A 22 -9.35 16.83 -3.58
C ASP A 22 -7.97 17.24 -3.03
N LYS A 23 -7.69 16.87 -1.78
CA LYS A 23 -6.44 17.22 -1.08
C LYS A 23 -5.33 16.18 -1.20
N VAL A 24 -5.51 15.12 -2.00
CA VAL A 24 -4.45 14.15 -2.27
C VAL A 24 -3.19 14.91 -2.73
N PRO A 25 -2.08 14.84 -1.97
CA PRO A 25 -0.91 15.67 -2.24
C PRO A 25 -0.18 15.20 -3.50
N TYR A 26 0.45 16.13 -4.20
CA TYR A 26 1.44 15.79 -5.21
C TYR A 26 2.71 15.31 -4.52
N ILE A 27 3.14 14.08 -4.82
CA ILE A 27 4.33 13.45 -4.25
C ILE A 27 5.39 13.30 -5.34
N LYS A 28 6.62 13.69 -5.02
CA LYS A 28 7.80 13.38 -5.85
C LYS A 28 8.38 12.05 -5.42
N TYR A 29 8.01 10.99 -6.11
CA TYR A 29 8.54 9.66 -5.86
C TYR A 29 10.00 9.61 -6.28
N ASP A 30 10.81 8.88 -5.51
CA ASP A 30 12.24 8.78 -5.75
C ASP A 30 12.52 8.17 -7.15
N GLY A 31 13.31 8.86 -7.97
CA GLY A 31 13.63 8.46 -9.34
C GLY A 31 12.50 8.60 -10.37
N PHE A 32 11.30 9.06 -10.00
CA PHE A 32 10.19 9.25 -10.95
C PHE A 32 10.26 10.61 -11.64
N THR A 33 9.85 10.65 -12.90
CA THR A 33 9.64 11.90 -13.64
C THR A 33 8.39 12.64 -13.15
N ASP A 34 8.28 13.94 -13.45
CA ASP A 34 7.11 14.73 -13.07
C ASP A 34 5.80 14.16 -13.67
N GLU A 35 5.86 13.61 -14.89
CA GLU A 35 4.73 12.92 -15.54
C GLU A 35 4.33 11.65 -14.78
N ARG A 36 5.29 10.79 -14.41
CA ARG A 36 4.99 9.61 -13.58
C ARG A 36 4.41 10.02 -12.23
N ASN A 37 4.93 11.06 -11.60
CA ASN A 37 4.40 11.60 -10.33
C ASN A 37 2.95 12.10 -10.47
N GLN A 38 2.59 12.71 -11.60
CA GLN A 38 1.20 13.10 -11.89
C GLN A 38 0.28 11.89 -12.04
N ILE A 39 0.72 10.86 -12.78
CA ILE A 39 -0.03 9.59 -12.92
C ILE A 39 -0.28 8.97 -11.54
N MET A 40 0.72 8.94 -10.68
CA MET A 40 0.59 8.42 -9.31
C MET A 40 -0.43 9.20 -8.47
N GLN A 41 -0.45 10.52 -8.59
CA GLN A 41 -1.42 11.35 -7.89
C GLN A 41 -2.86 11.06 -8.35
N GLU A 42 -3.07 10.90 -9.66
CA GLU A 42 -4.39 10.57 -10.21
C GLU A 42 -4.83 9.17 -9.79
N LEU A 43 -3.95 8.17 -9.83
CA LEU A 43 -4.24 6.83 -9.30
C LEU A 43 -4.61 6.85 -7.81
N ALA A 44 -3.95 7.72 -7.01
CA ALA A 44 -4.26 7.89 -5.59
C ALA A 44 -5.63 8.53 -5.35
N LYS A 45 -6.09 9.40 -6.25
CA LYS A 45 -7.48 9.90 -6.22
C LYS A 45 -8.46 8.82 -6.65
N ASP A 46 -8.15 8.10 -7.73
CA ASP A 46 -9.01 7.04 -8.28
C ASP A 46 -9.28 5.94 -7.27
N VAL A 47 -8.28 5.49 -6.51
CA VAL A 47 -8.50 4.46 -5.48
C VAL A 47 -9.45 4.95 -4.38
N LEU A 48 -9.34 6.21 -3.96
CA LEU A 48 -10.24 6.79 -2.97
C LEU A 48 -11.65 6.95 -3.52
N VAL A 49 -11.81 7.39 -4.78
CA VAL A 49 -13.11 7.48 -5.45
C VAL A 49 -13.76 6.09 -5.58
N LEU A 50 -13.02 5.09 -6.06
CA LEU A 50 -13.51 3.72 -6.18
C LEU A 50 -13.92 3.14 -4.82
N SER A 51 -13.09 3.34 -3.80
CA SER A 51 -13.40 2.89 -2.45
C SER A 51 -14.65 3.57 -1.90
N LYS A 52 -14.75 4.90 -2.01
CA LYS A 52 -15.89 5.69 -1.54
C LYS A 52 -17.19 5.26 -2.22
N GLU A 53 -17.20 5.24 -3.55
CA GLU A 53 -18.43 5.10 -4.35
C GLU A 53 -18.83 3.64 -4.56
N LYS A 54 -17.87 2.71 -4.59
CA LYS A 54 -18.11 1.30 -4.94
C LYS A 54 -17.79 0.31 -3.84
N ASN A 55 -17.07 0.70 -2.79
CA ASN A 55 -16.69 -0.21 -1.70
C ASN A 55 -16.99 0.32 -0.29
N ASN A 56 -17.90 1.28 -0.14
CA ASN A 56 -18.29 1.79 1.18
C ASN A 56 -17.10 2.34 2.01
N SER A 57 -16.06 2.89 1.37
CA SER A 57 -14.79 3.27 2.02
C SER A 57 -13.97 2.11 2.63
N ASN A 58 -14.20 0.86 2.21
CA ASN A 58 -13.35 -0.32 2.51
C ASN A 58 -12.11 -0.35 1.63
N GLU A 59 -11.17 -1.24 1.92
CA GLU A 59 -9.94 -1.39 1.13
C GLU A 59 -10.25 -1.71 -0.34
N VAL A 60 -9.61 -0.99 -1.24
CA VAL A 60 -9.59 -1.24 -2.68
C VAL A 60 -8.14 -1.18 -3.11
N ALA A 61 -7.69 -2.12 -3.94
CA ALA A 61 -6.38 -2.05 -4.56
C ALA A 61 -6.49 -1.71 -6.04
N ILE A 62 -5.69 -0.75 -6.52
CA ILE A 62 -5.44 -0.55 -7.96
C ILE A 62 -4.09 -1.15 -8.30
N THR A 63 -4.02 -1.91 -9.41
CA THR A 63 -2.77 -2.45 -9.97
C THR A 63 -2.56 -1.85 -11.36
N CYS A 64 -1.53 -1.02 -11.53
CA CYS A 64 -1.25 -0.32 -12.79
C CYS A 64 0.14 -0.69 -13.32
N ASN A 65 0.30 -0.75 -14.65
CA ASN A 65 1.59 -0.78 -15.32
C ASN A 65 1.97 0.64 -15.79
N LEU A 66 2.94 1.29 -15.14
CA LEU A 66 3.35 2.66 -15.50
C LEU A 66 4.02 2.80 -16.86
N ASP A 67 4.48 1.70 -17.46
CA ASP A 67 5.13 1.70 -18.78
C ASP A 67 4.14 1.38 -19.92
N ALA A 68 2.86 1.18 -19.60
CA ALA A 68 1.83 1.08 -20.62
C ALA A 68 1.68 2.43 -21.35
N GLN A 69 1.23 2.39 -22.62
CA GLN A 69 0.97 3.64 -23.39
C GLN A 69 -0.03 4.57 -22.70
N ASN A 70 -0.99 4.02 -21.95
CA ASN A 70 -2.02 4.79 -21.26
C ASN A 70 -2.30 4.20 -19.85
N PRO A 71 -1.41 4.41 -18.87
CA PRO A 71 -1.49 3.75 -17.54
C PRO A 71 -2.80 4.00 -16.79
N LEU A 72 -3.41 5.17 -16.97
CA LEU A 72 -4.68 5.56 -16.33
C LEU A 72 -5.93 4.97 -17.00
N SER A 73 -5.79 4.36 -18.18
CA SER A 73 -6.94 3.82 -18.93
C SER A 73 -7.17 2.33 -18.72
N CYS A 74 -6.16 1.61 -18.21
CA CYS A 74 -6.20 0.16 -18.05
C CYS A 74 -5.39 -0.23 -16.81
N PHE A 75 -6.09 -0.42 -15.70
CA PHE A 75 -5.54 -0.90 -14.44
C PHE A 75 -6.47 -1.95 -13.83
N GLY A 76 -5.89 -2.90 -13.12
CA GLY A 76 -6.63 -3.90 -12.35
C GLY A 76 -7.21 -3.29 -11.08
N ILE A 77 -8.34 -3.81 -10.63
CA ILE A 77 -9.06 -3.31 -9.44
C ILE A 77 -9.48 -4.52 -8.60
N SER A 78 -9.00 -4.57 -7.36
CA SER A 78 -9.45 -5.54 -6.36
C SER A 78 -10.26 -4.86 -5.26
N PHE A 79 -11.48 -5.34 -5.02
CA PHE A 79 -12.33 -4.87 -3.94
C PHE A 79 -12.15 -5.75 -2.70
N GLY A 80 -11.70 -5.15 -1.61
CA GLY A 80 -11.46 -5.81 -0.33
C GLY A 80 -12.56 -5.55 0.71
N THR A 81 -12.26 -5.95 1.94
CA THR A 81 -13.09 -5.74 3.13
C THR A 81 -12.60 -4.52 3.93
N GLU A 82 -13.09 -4.33 5.16
CA GLU A 82 -12.56 -3.29 6.06
C GLU A 82 -11.12 -3.55 6.52
N HIS A 83 -10.62 -4.78 6.37
CA HIS A 83 -9.36 -5.20 6.99
C HIS A 83 -8.33 -5.79 6.03
N GLU A 84 -8.74 -6.13 4.80
CA GLU A 84 -7.84 -6.75 3.83
C GLU A 84 -8.37 -6.61 2.40
N VAL A 85 -7.44 -6.58 1.45
CA VAL A 85 -7.68 -6.70 0.02
C VAL A 85 -6.74 -7.74 -0.58
N ASP A 86 -7.29 -8.68 -1.34
CA ASP A 86 -6.49 -9.63 -2.13
C ASP A 86 -6.25 -9.05 -3.54
N ILE A 87 -5.03 -8.56 -3.76
CA ILE A 87 -4.61 -7.96 -5.03
C ILE A 87 -4.64 -8.99 -6.17
N LEU A 88 -4.35 -10.26 -5.88
CA LEU A 88 -4.25 -11.31 -6.91
C LEU A 88 -5.61 -11.91 -7.28
N ALA A 89 -6.68 -11.55 -6.56
CA ALA A 89 -8.05 -11.98 -6.87
C ALA A 89 -8.58 -11.37 -8.18
N ASP A 90 -8.09 -10.19 -8.58
CA ASP A 90 -8.44 -9.59 -9.86
C ASP A 90 -7.58 -10.16 -11.00
N THR A 91 -8.26 -10.58 -12.08
CA THR A 91 -7.61 -11.24 -13.22
C THR A 91 -6.65 -10.29 -13.93
N LEU A 92 -7.01 -9.02 -14.07
CA LEU A 92 -6.17 -8.03 -14.74
C LEU A 92 -4.95 -7.68 -13.88
N SER A 93 -5.14 -7.49 -12.57
CA SER A 93 -4.05 -7.28 -11.61
C SER A 93 -3.05 -8.43 -11.63
N ASN A 94 -3.53 -9.67 -11.52
CA ASN A 94 -2.68 -10.86 -11.61
C ASN A 94 -1.95 -10.93 -12.94
N HIS A 95 -2.66 -10.72 -14.07
CA HIS A 95 -2.04 -10.68 -15.39
C HIS A 95 -0.93 -9.62 -15.47
N ILE A 96 -1.17 -8.39 -15.01
CA ILE A 96 -0.15 -7.32 -14.98
C ILE A 96 1.08 -7.78 -14.19
N ILE A 97 0.91 -8.31 -12.98
CA ILE A 97 2.01 -8.72 -12.10
C ILE A 97 2.85 -9.86 -12.68
N VAL A 98 2.23 -10.83 -13.35
CA VAL A 98 2.96 -12.01 -13.89
C VAL A 98 3.50 -11.82 -15.30
N SER A 99 2.89 -10.95 -16.12
CA SER A 99 3.24 -10.79 -17.54
C SER A 99 4.28 -9.71 -17.79
N THR A 100 4.53 -8.83 -16.82
CA THR A 100 5.42 -7.70 -17.00
C THR A 100 6.81 -8.02 -16.48
N SER A 101 7.80 -8.01 -17.38
CA SER A 101 9.21 -8.23 -17.04
C SER A 101 9.94 -6.96 -16.54
N SER A 102 9.28 -5.80 -16.62
CA SER A 102 9.83 -4.49 -16.30
C SER A 102 8.77 -3.45 -15.90
N ALA A 103 7.55 -3.85 -15.53
CA ALA A 103 6.55 -2.84 -15.17
C ALA A 103 6.81 -2.33 -13.76
N ALA A 104 6.71 -1.02 -13.59
CA ALA A 104 6.34 -0.48 -12.30
C ALA A 104 4.90 -0.88 -12.00
N VAL A 105 4.72 -1.95 -11.22
CA VAL A 105 3.42 -2.21 -10.62
C VAL A 105 3.27 -1.27 -9.44
N VAL A 106 2.19 -0.48 -9.45
CA VAL A 106 1.78 0.33 -8.31
C VAL A 106 0.57 -0.33 -7.70
N VAL A 107 0.68 -0.73 -6.43
CA VAL A 107 -0.47 -1.10 -5.64
C VAL A 107 -0.81 0.09 -4.76
N LEU A 108 -1.99 0.68 -4.99
CA LEU A 108 -2.56 1.67 -4.09
C LEU A 108 -3.71 1.02 -3.36
N HIS A 109 -3.68 0.99 -2.04
CA HIS A 109 -4.87 0.63 -1.27
C HIS A 109 -5.21 1.63 -0.19
N ASN A 110 -6.51 1.79 0.05
CA ASN A 110 -6.98 2.71 1.05
C ASN A 110 -7.04 2.03 2.42
N HIS A 111 -6.34 2.54 3.43
CA HIS A 111 -6.48 2.02 4.79
C HIS A 111 -7.62 2.77 5.51
N PRO A 112 -8.63 2.08 6.07
CA PRO A 112 -9.70 2.73 6.82
C PRO A 112 -9.25 3.43 8.11
N THR A 113 -7.97 3.26 8.46
CA THR A 113 -7.30 3.93 9.58
C THR A 113 -6.23 4.91 9.06
N THR A 114 -5.57 5.63 9.96
CA THR A 114 -4.44 6.51 9.62
C THR A 114 -3.09 5.77 9.64
N GLN A 115 -3.09 4.44 9.63
CA GLN A 115 -1.88 3.63 9.68
C GLN A 115 -1.20 3.58 8.31
N THR A 116 0.08 3.18 8.33
CA THR A 116 0.94 3.09 7.13
C THR A 116 0.82 1.69 6.52
N PHE A 117 1.93 0.95 6.41
CA PHE A 117 1.96 -0.41 5.89
C PHE A 117 1.66 -1.46 6.97
N SER A 118 0.90 -2.48 6.61
CA SER A 118 0.78 -3.73 7.36
C SER A 118 1.95 -4.68 7.07
N LEU A 119 2.09 -5.73 7.89
CA LEU A 119 3.06 -6.79 7.61
C LEU A 119 2.72 -7.54 6.31
N GLN A 120 1.43 -7.67 5.99
CA GLN A 120 0.94 -8.30 4.77
C GLN A 120 1.38 -7.52 3.54
N ASP A 121 1.27 -6.19 3.57
CA ASP A 121 1.69 -5.32 2.45
C ASP A 121 3.20 -5.41 2.21
N ILE A 122 3.98 -5.35 3.29
CA ILE A 122 5.44 -5.50 3.24
C ILE A 122 5.82 -6.86 2.67
N HIS A 123 5.19 -7.93 3.18
CA HIS A 123 5.46 -9.28 2.72
C HIS A 123 5.10 -9.45 1.25
N PHE A 124 3.93 -8.95 0.84
CA PHE A 124 3.49 -8.96 -0.56
C PHE A 124 4.50 -8.24 -1.45
N PHE A 125 4.93 -7.04 -1.07
CA PHE A 125 5.92 -6.29 -1.82
C PHE A 125 7.24 -7.06 -1.98
N ILE A 126 7.76 -7.66 -0.91
CA ILE A 126 8.99 -8.45 -0.94
C ILE A 126 8.87 -9.65 -1.89
N LEU A 127 7.75 -10.38 -1.84
CA LEU A 127 7.55 -11.60 -2.63
C LEU A 127 7.38 -11.37 -4.13
N HIS A 128 6.96 -10.17 -4.55
CA HIS A 128 6.67 -9.87 -5.95
C HIS A 128 7.72 -8.91 -6.52
N PRO A 129 8.85 -9.40 -7.08
CA PRO A 129 9.97 -8.58 -7.55
C PRO A 129 9.61 -7.61 -8.68
N MET A 130 8.52 -7.87 -9.41
CA MET A 130 8.05 -6.99 -10.47
C MET A 130 7.40 -5.69 -9.95
N ILE A 131 7.09 -5.57 -8.65
CA ILE A 131 6.49 -4.35 -8.11
C ILE A 131 7.56 -3.29 -7.86
N GLU A 132 7.63 -2.23 -8.67
CA GLU A 132 8.63 -1.16 -8.42
C GLU A 132 8.31 -0.37 -7.15
N VAL A 133 7.01 -0.07 -6.93
CA VAL A 133 6.54 0.76 -5.82
C VAL A 133 5.19 0.27 -5.30
N ILE A 134 5.03 0.20 -3.98
CA ILE A 134 3.73 0.00 -3.33
C ILE A 134 3.38 1.25 -2.55
N VAL A 135 2.11 1.63 -2.54
CA VAL A 135 1.60 2.88 -1.96
C VAL A 135 0.39 2.58 -1.08
N VAL A 136 0.39 3.12 0.14
CA VAL A 136 -0.79 3.14 1.00
C VAL A 136 -1.35 4.55 0.98
N VAL A 137 -2.66 4.67 0.73
CA VAL A 137 -3.39 5.92 0.84
C VAL A 137 -4.33 5.80 2.05
N SER A 138 -4.26 6.65 3.06
CA SER A 138 -5.28 6.59 4.12
C SER A 138 -6.63 7.11 3.59
N ASN A 139 -7.75 6.78 4.23
CA ASN A 139 -9.06 7.38 3.91
C ASN A 139 -9.12 8.91 4.08
N GLN A 140 -8.07 9.54 4.63
CA GLN A 140 -7.91 10.99 4.73
C GLN A 140 -7.02 11.59 3.63
N GLY A 141 -6.50 10.78 2.71
CA GLY A 141 -5.64 11.24 1.61
C GLY A 141 -4.15 11.31 1.93
N THR A 142 -3.71 10.91 3.13
CA THR A 142 -2.28 10.75 3.45
C THR A 142 -1.68 9.61 2.64
N ILE A 143 -0.49 9.82 2.08
CA ILE A 143 0.22 8.84 1.24
C ILE A 143 1.47 8.35 1.97
N HIS A 144 1.70 7.04 1.91
CA HIS A 144 2.97 6.39 2.24
C HIS A 144 3.38 5.48 1.09
N TYR A 145 4.69 5.34 0.82
CA TYR A 145 5.17 4.43 -0.22
C TYR A 145 6.46 3.72 0.15
N LEU A 146 6.60 2.50 -0.38
CA LEU A 146 7.84 1.75 -0.43
C LEU A 146 8.25 1.59 -1.89
N LYS A 147 9.48 1.97 -2.21
CA LYS A 147 10.05 1.82 -3.55
C LYS A 147 11.34 1.01 -3.48
N ARG A 148 11.57 0.17 -4.50
CA ARG A 148 12.86 -0.50 -4.70
C ARG A 148 13.91 0.47 -5.22
N ASP A 149 15.06 0.50 -4.57
CA ASP A 149 16.27 1.13 -5.08
C ASP A 149 17.05 0.11 -5.96
N THR A 150 17.94 0.63 -6.79
CA THR A 150 18.89 -0.10 -7.64
C THR A 150 19.74 -1.12 -6.88
N ASN A 151 19.95 -0.93 -5.58
CA ASN A 151 20.70 -1.82 -4.69
C ASN A 151 19.82 -2.81 -3.91
N TYR A 152 18.52 -2.91 -4.23
CA TYR A 152 17.59 -3.82 -3.57
C TYR A 152 18.10 -5.27 -3.56
N ASP A 153 18.10 -5.89 -2.37
CA ASP A 153 18.51 -7.27 -2.17
C ASP A 153 17.35 -8.07 -1.56
N TYR A 154 16.73 -8.91 -2.38
CA TYR A 154 15.61 -9.75 -1.95
C TYR A 154 15.94 -10.62 -0.73
N LYS A 155 17.13 -11.24 -0.69
CA LYS A 155 17.49 -12.16 0.40
C LYS A 155 17.64 -11.39 1.70
N LYS A 156 18.29 -10.22 1.66
CA LYS A 156 18.43 -9.36 2.84
C LYS A 156 17.09 -8.78 3.28
N ALA A 157 16.24 -8.34 2.34
CA ALA A 157 14.92 -7.81 2.64
C ALA A 157 14.02 -8.87 3.30
N PHE A 158 14.01 -10.09 2.77
CA PHE A 158 13.27 -11.20 3.37
C PHE A 158 13.82 -11.61 4.73
N GLN A 159 15.15 -11.60 4.90
CA GLN A 159 15.79 -11.85 6.20
C GLN A 159 15.40 -10.80 7.25
N LEU A 160 15.49 -9.51 6.90
CA LEU A 160 15.06 -8.40 7.77
C LEU A 160 13.57 -8.52 8.13
N PHE A 161 12.72 -8.87 7.17
CA PHE A 161 11.31 -9.11 7.42
C PHE A 161 11.09 -10.23 8.44
N ARG A 162 11.78 -11.37 8.29
CA ARG A 162 11.71 -12.50 9.24
C ARG A 162 12.16 -12.09 10.65
N GLU A 163 13.21 -11.30 10.77
CA GLU A 163 13.67 -10.78 12.06
C GLU A 163 12.63 -9.87 12.71
N CYS A 164 11.94 -9.03 11.94
CA CYS A 164 10.91 -8.13 12.47
C CYS A 164 9.66 -8.89 12.97
N ILE A 165 9.36 -10.05 12.40
CA ILE A 165 8.21 -10.87 12.79
C ILE A 165 8.57 -12.03 13.73
N GLU A 166 9.83 -12.14 14.14
CA GLU A 166 10.30 -13.22 15.01
C GLU A 166 9.56 -13.18 16.35
N GLY A 167 8.98 -14.32 16.75
CA GLY A 167 8.20 -14.42 17.98
C GLY A 167 6.75 -13.92 17.87
N LEU A 168 6.34 -13.37 16.72
CA LEU A 168 4.92 -13.08 16.46
C LEU A 168 4.17 -14.34 16.03
N GLU A 169 2.95 -14.48 16.54
CA GLU A 169 2.02 -15.52 16.13
C GLU A 169 0.86 -14.90 15.33
N LYS A 170 0.08 -15.74 14.63
CA LYS A 170 -1.10 -15.28 13.87
C LYS A 170 -2.13 -14.52 14.70
N MET A 171 -2.16 -14.75 16.02
CA MET A 171 -3.06 -14.10 16.97
C MET A 171 -2.36 -13.05 17.84
N SER A 172 -1.14 -12.63 17.48
CA SER A 172 -0.47 -11.54 18.17
C SER A 172 -1.32 -10.27 18.14
N PRO A 173 -1.27 -9.45 19.22
CA PRO A 173 -1.99 -8.18 19.27
C PRO A 173 -1.70 -7.29 18.05
N VAL A 174 -2.74 -6.62 17.54
CA VAL A 174 -2.65 -5.68 16.39
C VAL A 174 -1.55 -4.64 16.59
N LEU A 175 -1.39 -4.14 17.82
CA LEU A 175 -0.33 -3.19 18.15
C LEU A 175 1.07 -3.78 17.96
N GLU A 176 1.31 -5.03 18.31
CA GLU A 176 2.61 -5.68 18.14
C GLU A 176 2.92 -5.89 16.66
N MET A 177 1.93 -6.35 15.88
CA MET A 177 2.07 -6.48 14.43
C MET A 177 2.39 -5.14 13.76
N TYR A 178 1.73 -4.07 14.20
CA TYR A 178 2.00 -2.71 13.72
C TYR A 178 3.40 -2.21 14.13
N MET A 179 3.86 -2.51 15.35
CA MET A 179 5.22 -2.14 15.77
C MET A 179 6.29 -2.90 14.98
N ALA A 180 6.03 -4.16 14.61
CA ALA A 180 6.90 -4.91 13.73
C ALA A 180 6.94 -4.33 12.31
N SER A 181 5.80 -3.89 11.75
CA SER A 181 5.80 -3.21 10.45
C SER A 181 6.59 -1.90 10.50
N LEU A 182 6.40 -1.08 11.53
CA LEU A 182 7.19 0.14 11.74
C LEU A 182 8.69 -0.16 11.87
N THR A 183 9.06 -1.20 12.62
CA THR A 183 10.46 -1.62 12.78
C THR A 183 11.07 -1.96 11.42
N PHE A 184 10.37 -2.74 10.60
CA PHE A 184 10.82 -3.02 9.23
C PHE A 184 11.01 -1.73 8.42
N LEU A 185 10.02 -0.84 8.42
CA LEU A 185 10.06 0.41 7.65
C LEU A 185 11.24 1.31 8.07
N THR A 186 11.58 1.35 9.36
CA THR A 186 12.73 2.15 9.84
C THR A 186 14.08 1.62 9.35
N LYS A 187 14.19 0.31 9.11
CA LYS A 187 15.42 -0.38 8.70
C LYS A 187 15.44 -0.71 7.20
N CYS A 188 14.37 -0.46 6.46
CA CYS A 188 14.21 -0.92 5.08
C CYS A 188 15.27 -0.35 4.12
N SER A 189 15.86 0.80 4.44
CA SER A 189 17.00 1.35 3.69
C SER A 189 18.25 0.48 3.72
N GLU A 190 18.45 -0.34 4.76
CA GLU A 190 19.56 -1.29 4.88
C GLU A 190 19.50 -2.40 3.81
N VAL A 191 18.32 -2.61 3.22
CA VAL A 191 18.04 -3.68 2.24
C VAL A 191 17.69 -3.13 0.86
N GLY A 192 17.97 -1.84 0.62
CA GLY A 192 17.73 -1.17 -0.67
C GLY A 192 16.26 -0.86 -0.94
N LEU A 193 15.51 -0.52 0.11
CA LEU A 193 14.15 0.01 -0.01
C LEU A 193 14.10 1.45 0.46
N PHE A 194 13.32 2.27 -0.25
CA PHE A 194 13.05 3.65 0.11
C PHE A 194 11.63 3.77 0.66
N TYR A 195 11.49 4.29 1.88
CA TYR A 195 10.21 4.51 2.55
C TYR A 195 9.97 6.00 2.82
N ARG A 196 8.79 6.51 2.45
CA ARG A 196 8.28 7.83 2.88
C ARG A 196 6.78 7.85 3.07
#